data_AF-A0A6N7I6G0-F1
#
_entry.id   AF-A0A6N7I6G0-F1
#
_cell.length_a   1.000
_cell.length_b   1.000
_cell.length_c   1.000
_cell.angle_alpha   90.00
_cell.angle_beta   90.00
_cell.angle_gamma   90.00
#
_symmetry.space_group_name_H-M   'P 1'
#
loop_
_entity.id
_entity.type
_entity.pdbx_description
1 polymer ?
#
loop_
_entity_poly.entity_id
_entity_poly.type
_entity_poly.pdbx_seq_one_letter_code
_entity_poly.pdbx_strand_id
1 'polypeptide(L)' 'MASSETVDAPAVRWRVSSRTAGNGACVEVAALDRTIAVRDSKDRTGPVLAFTERDWASFIDGIKAGRFDL' A
#
# COMPACT_ATOMS: atom_id res chain seq x y z
N MET A 1 -7.70 -35.70 8.29
CA MET A 1 -7.62 -34.47 9.08
C MET A 1 -6.30 -33.80 8.72
N ALA A 2 -6.32 -32.83 7.79
CA ALA A 2 -5.14 -32.01 7.50
C ALA A 2 -5.29 -30.73 8.33
N SER A 3 -4.56 -30.68 9.45
CA SER A 3 -4.43 -29.46 10.23
C SER A 3 -3.61 -28.46 9.42
N SER A 4 -4.28 -27.41 8.93
CA SER A 4 -3.57 -26.27 8.35
C SER A 4 -3.03 -25.45 9.52
N GLU A 5 -1.75 -25.63 9.82
CA GLU A 5 -1.02 -24.78 10.76
C GLU A 5 -1.02 -23.37 10.17
N THR A 6 -1.93 -22.52 10.66
CA THR A 6 -2.00 -21.12 10.26
C THR A 6 -0.86 -20.43 10.99
N VAL A 7 0.29 -20.34 10.32
CA VAL A 7 1.34 -19.43 10.72
C VAL A 7 0.72 -18.04 10.86
N ASP A 8 0.66 -17.51 12.09
CA ASP A 8 0.20 -16.16 12.37
C ASP A 8 1.28 -15.20 11.85
N ALA A 9 1.26 -14.99 10.54
CA ALA A 9 2.07 -13.97 9.91
C ALA A 9 1.60 -12.62 10.45
N PRO A 10 2.51 -11.71 10.86
CA PRO A 10 2.13 -10.43 11.44
C PRO A 10 1.13 -9.74 10.52
N ALA A 11 -0.08 -9.51 11.04
CA ALA A 11 -1.17 -8.93 10.26
C ALA A 11 -0.72 -7.58 9.67
N VAL A 12 -0.65 -7.52 8.33
CA VAL A 12 -0.24 -6.32 7.59
C VAL A 12 -1.16 -5.16 7.99
N ARG A 13 -0.57 -4.10 8.58
CA ARG A 13 -1.33 -2.95 9.08
C ARG A 13 -1.50 -1.89 8.00
N TRP A 14 -2.61 -2.00 7.28
CA TRP A 14 -3.01 -1.04 6.26
C TRP A 14 -3.48 0.28 6.88
N ARG A 15 -2.99 1.40 6.33
CA ARG A 15 -3.45 2.75 6.63
C ARG A 15 -4.14 3.33 5.40
N VAL A 16 -5.38 3.76 5.57
CA VAL A 16 -6.17 4.45 4.54
C VAL A 16 -5.78 5.93 4.52
N SER A 17 -5.68 6.54 3.34
CA SER A 17 -5.43 7.97 3.21
C SER A 17 -6.55 8.82 3.84
N SER A 18 -6.18 9.90 4.55
CA SER A 18 -7.14 10.87 5.09
C SER A 18 -7.84 11.71 4.02
N ARG A 19 -7.35 11.69 2.76
CA ARG A 19 -7.95 12.36 1.60
C ARG A 19 -9.03 11.53 0.90
N THR A 20 -9.54 10.51 1.59
CA THR A 20 -10.70 9.71 1.22
C THR A 20 -11.98 10.55 1.35
N ALA A 21 -12.17 11.53 0.47
CA ALA A 21 -13.36 12.38 0.45
C ALA A 21 -14.26 11.98 -0.73
N GLY A 22 -15.43 11.39 -0.42
CA GLY A 22 -16.66 11.38 -1.24
C GLY A 22 -16.67 10.67 -2.59
N ASN A 23 -15.54 10.46 -3.24
CA ASN A 23 -15.48 10.21 -4.69
C ASN A 23 -14.90 8.81 -5.02
N GLY A 24 -14.56 8.02 -4.00
CA GLY A 24 -14.24 6.62 -4.17
C GLY A 24 -12.96 6.33 -4.97
N ALA A 25 -11.86 7.03 -4.77
CA ALA A 25 -10.56 6.55 -5.24
C ALA A 25 -9.60 6.69 -4.08
N CYS A 26 -9.51 5.65 -3.24
CA CYS A 26 -8.73 5.72 -2.02
C CYS A 26 -7.63 4.66 -2.03
N VAL A 27 -6.45 5.06 -1.61
CA VAL A 27 -5.27 4.19 -1.52
C VAL A 27 -5.07 3.75 -0.08
N GLU A 28 -4.70 2.50 0.08
CA GLU A 28 -4.23 1.93 1.35
C GLU A 28 -2.72 1.66 1.24
N VAL A 29 -1.97 2.04 2.27
CA VAL A 29 -0.52 1.82 2.34
C VAL A 29 -0.21 1.00 3.60
N ALA A 30 0.68 0.02 3.49
CA ALA A 30 1.21 -0.72 4.62
C ALA A 30 2.74 -0.72 4.58
N ALA A 31 3.35 -0.41 5.73
CA ALA A 31 4.76 -0.63 5.94
C ALA A 31 4.96 -2.08 6.40
N LEU A 32 5.79 -2.81 5.65
CA LEU A 32 6.33 -4.13 5.99
C LEU A 32 7.83 -3.94 6.30
N ASP A 33 8.54 -5.01 6.69
CA ASP A 33 9.93 -4.92 7.13
C ASP A 33 10.86 -4.13 6.20
N ARG A 34 10.84 -4.40 4.89
CA ARG A 34 11.70 -3.72 3.90
C ARG A 34 10.93 -3.24 2.67
N THR A 35 9.61 -3.26 2.77
CA THR A 35 8.71 -3.07 1.64
C THR A 35 7.56 -2.16 2.03
N ILE A 36 7.21 -1.24 1.14
CA ILE A 36 5.98 -0.46 1.23
C ILE A 36 4.98 -1.05 0.24
N ALA A 37 3.85 -1.53 0.77
CA ALA A 37 2.77 -2.10 -0.02
C ALA A 37 1.70 -1.03 -0.25
N VAL A 38 1.20 -0.92 -1.47
CA VAL A 38 0.15 0.02 -1.87
C VAL A 38 -0.92 -0.74 -2.64
N ARG A 39 -2.19 -0.50 -2.31
CA ARG A 39 -3.32 -1.08 -3.04
C ARG A 39 -4.49 -0.11 -3.14
N ASP A 40 -5.42 -0.44 -4.03
CA ASP A 40 -6.73 0.19 -4.08
C ASP A 40 -7.57 -0.27 -2.88
N SER A 41 -8.06 0.67 -2.08
CA SER A 41 -8.99 0.40 -0.99
C SER A 41 -10.31 -0.25 -1.46
N LYS A 42 -10.72 -0.01 -2.71
CA LYS A 42 -11.95 -0.55 -3.31
C LYS A 42 -11.80 -1.98 -3.79
N ASP A 43 -10.59 -2.37 -4.17
CA ASP A 43 -10.27 -3.73 -4.59
C ASP A 43 -9.13 -4.29 -3.72
N ARG A 44 -9.50 -4.64 -2.48
CA ARG A 44 -8.56 -5.20 -1.49
C ARG A 44 -7.99 -6.56 -1.88
N THR A 45 -8.65 -7.26 -2.80
CA THR A 45 -8.23 -8.54 -3.39
C THR A 45 -7.41 -8.38 -4.66
N GLY A 46 -7.37 -7.16 -5.21
CA GLY A 46 -6.64 -6.84 -6.42
C GLY A 46 -5.13 -6.77 -6.21
N PRO A 47 -4.40 -6.35 -7.27
CA PRO A 47 -2.95 -6.27 -7.24
C PRO A 47 -2.43 -5.33 -6.14
N VAL A 48 -1.36 -5.76 -5.48
CA VAL A 48 -0.61 -4.94 -4.51
C VAL A 48 0.70 -4.50 -5.17
N LEU A 49 0.93 -3.20 -5.23
CA LEU A 49 2.22 -2.64 -5.63
C LEU A 49 3.17 -2.69 -4.44
N ALA A 50 4.40 -3.13 -4.67
CA ALA A 50 5.42 -3.27 -3.64
C ALA A 50 6.65 -2.44 -4.02
N PHE A 51 7.07 -1.56 -3.11
CA PHE A 51 8.23 -0.69 -3.28
C PHE A 51 9.27 -1.00 -2.22
N THR A 52 10.55 -0.83 -2.53
CA THR A 52 11.54 -0.66 -1.47
C THR A 52 11.32 0.67 -0.76
N GLU A 53 11.83 0.84 0.46
CA GLU A 53 11.76 2.14 1.16
C GLU A 53 12.39 3.28 0.35
N ARG A 54 13.48 2.99 -0.37
CA ARG A 54 14.19 3.99 -1.20
C ARG A 54 13.39 4.41 -2.42
N ASP A 55 12.78 3.44 -3.11
CA ASP A 55 11.95 3.73 -4.28
C ASP A 55 10.69 4.48 -3.87
N TRP A 56 10.11 4.11 -2.72
CA TRP A 56 8.96 4.83 -2.15
C TRP A 56 9.31 6.28 -1.84
N ALA A 57 10.43 6.54 -1.17
CA ALA A 57 10.87 7.91 -0.89
C ALA A 57 11.08 8.71 -2.19
N SER A 58 11.77 8.12 -3.17
CA SER A 58 12.04 8.75 -4.47
C SER A 58 10.75 9.04 -5.25
N PHE A 59 9.77 8.13 -5.17
CA PHE A 59 8.45 8.31 -5.77
C PHE A 59 7.70 9.50 -5.15
N ILE A 60 7.68 9.59 -3.82
CA ILE A 60 7.05 10.72 -3.11
C ILE A 60 7.73 12.05 -3.44
N ASP A 61 9.06 12.08 -3.52
CA ASP A 61 9.80 13.28 -3.89
C ASP A 61 9.50 13.69 -5.34
N GLY A 62 9.39 12.73 -6.25
CA GLY A 62 8.95 12.96 -7.63
C GLY A 62 7.54 13.54 -7.73
N ILE A 63 6.59 13.04 -6.93
CA ILE A 63 5.23 13.60 -6.84
C ILE A 63 5.28 15.05 -6.36
N LYS A 64 6.00 15.33 -5.27
CA LYS A 64 6.10 16.68 -4.72
C LYS A 64 6.77 17.67 -5.67
N ALA A 65 7.66 17.18 -6.53
CA ALA A 65 8.32 17.97 -7.56
C ALA A 65 7.47 18.15 -8.84
N GLY A 66 6.25 17.62 -8.89
CA GLY A 66 5.36 17.70 -10.05
C GLY A 66 5.82 16.87 -11.26
N ARG A 67 6.73 15.90 -11.06
CA ARG A 67 7.29 15.09 -12.15
C ARG A 67 6.25 14.24 -12.88
N PHE A 68 5.12 13.98 -12.24
CA PHE A 68 4.04 13.11 -12.74
C PHE A 68 2.76 13.88 -13.07
N ASP A 69 2.81 15.22 -13.08
CA ASP A 69 1.68 16.08 -13.45
C ASP A 69 1.65 16.20 -14.99
N LEU A 70 1.13 15.16 -15.66
CA LEU A 70 0.95 15.11 -17.12
C LEU A 70 -0.31 15.82 -17.58
#